data_AF-B3SGM3-F1
#
_entry.id   AF-B3SGM3-F1
#
_cell.length_a   1.000
_cell.length_b   1.000
_cell.length_c   1.000
_cell.angle_alpha   90.00
_cell.angle_beta   90.00
_cell.angle_gamma   90.00
#
_symmetry.space_group_name_H-M   'P 1'
#
loop_
_entity.id
_entity.type
_entity.pdbx_description
1 polymer ?
#
loop_
_entity_poly.entity_id
_entity_poly.type
_entity_poly.pdbx_seq_one_letter_code
_entity_poly.pdbx_strand_id
1 'polypeptide(L)' 'VRFDGDAPNPRCEPRAPWVEQEGPEYWEAETRLFKGVAQMYRVELNKLR' A
#
# COMPACT_ATOMS: atom_id res chain seq x y z
N VAL A 1 1.37 1.71 -9.23
CA VAL A 1 1.35 2.41 -7.92
C VAL A 1 2.55 2.00 -7.08
N ARG A 2 2.92 2.79 -6.05
CA ARG A 2 3.90 2.44 -5.01
C ARG A 2 3.23 2.56 -3.65
N PHE A 3 3.52 1.63 -2.73
CA PHE A 3 3.16 1.73 -1.33
C PHE A 3 4.43 1.62 -0.49
N ASP A 4 4.64 2.58 0.41
CA ASP A 4 5.76 2.59 1.34
C ASP A 4 5.22 2.48 2.77
N GLY A 5 5.44 1.32 3.40
CA GLY A 5 4.95 1.02 4.74
C GLY A 5 5.66 1.79 5.85
N ASP A 6 6.89 2.26 5.59
CA ASP A 6 7.73 2.96 6.56
C ASP A 6 7.56 4.49 6.49
N ALA A 7 6.79 4.98 5.52
CA ALA A 7 6.47 6.40 5.41
C ALA A 7 5.64 6.89 6.63
N PRO A 8 5.78 8.17 7.05
CA PRO A 8 4.99 8.73 8.16
C PRO A 8 3.47 8.67 7.96
N ASN A 9 3.02 8.64 6.70
CA ASN A 9 1.64 8.41 6.32
C ASN A 9 1.56 7.44 5.14
N PRO A 10 1.57 6.11 5.39
CA PRO A 10 1.56 5.09 4.36
C PRO A 10 0.29 5.17 3.52
N ARG A 11 0.46 5.49 2.23
CA ARG A 11 -0.61 5.53 1.22
C ARG A 11 -0.09 4.99 -0.11
N CYS A 12 -1.00 4.58 -0.98
CA CYS A 12 -0.65 4.29 -2.36
C CYS A 12 -0.40 5.58 -3.14
N GLU A 13 0.71 5.63 -3.85
CA GLU A 13 1.09 6.75 -4.71
C GLU A 13 1.09 6.32 -6.19
N PRO A 14 0.56 7.17 -7.10
CA PRO A 14 0.66 6.93 -8.53
C PRO A 14 2.11 6.96 -8.98
N ARG A 15 2.46 6.06 -9.91
CA ARG A 15 3.80 5.97 -10.51
C ARG A 15 3.78 6.29 -12.01
N ALA A 16 2.60 6.56 -12.55
CA ALA A 16 2.39 6.91 -13.94
C ALA A 16 1.17 7.84 -14.05
N PRO A 17 1.19 8.82 -14.98
CA PRO A 17 0.13 9.83 -15.08
C PRO A 17 -1.26 9.28 -15.36
N TRP A 18 -1.37 8.12 -16.02
CA TRP A 18 -2.67 7.50 -16.32
C TRP A 18 -3.36 6.95 -15.06
N VAL A 19 -2.62 6.67 -13.99
CA VAL A 19 -3.18 6.17 -12.72
C VAL A 19 -3.75 7.32 -11.88
N GLU A 20 -3.28 8.55 -12.07
CA GLU A 20 -3.74 9.73 -11.32
C GLU A 20 -5.21 10.08 -11.59
N GLN A 21 -5.79 9.53 -12.67
CA GLN A 21 -7.19 9.71 -13.05
C GLN A 21 -8.16 8.92 -12.16
N GLU A 22 -7.64 7.94 -11.39
CA GLU A 22 -8.44 7.14 -10.47
C GLU A 22 -8.94 7.97 -9.29
N GLY A 23 -10.20 7.72 -8.89
CA GLY A 23 -10.87 8.44 -7.81
C GLY A 23 -10.31 8.13 -6.42
N PRO A 24 -10.63 8.98 -5.42
CA PRO A 24 -10.18 8.78 -4.04
C PRO A 24 -10.59 7.41 -3.46
N GLU A 25 -11.72 6.85 -3.89
CA GLU A 25 -12.20 5.52 -3.47
C GLU A 25 -11.24 4.40 -3.89
N TYR A 26 -10.69 4.47 -5.12
CA TYR A 26 -9.70 3.53 -5.61
C TYR A 26 -8.43 3.61 -4.77
N TRP A 27 -7.95 4.84 -4.51
CA TRP A 27 -6.74 5.07 -3.72
C TRP A 27 -6.88 4.63 -2.26
N GLU A 28 -8.05 4.82 -1.66
CA GLU A 28 -8.35 4.32 -0.31
C GLU A 28 -8.39 2.80 -0.26
N ALA A 29 -9.03 2.16 -1.25
CA ALA A 29 -9.11 0.70 -1.33
C ALA A 29 -7.72 0.06 -1.50
N GLU A 30 -6.91 0.57 -2.44
CA GLU A 30 -5.54 0.14 -2.65
C GLU A 30 -4.69 0.35 -1.39
N THR A 31 -4.81 1.50 -0.73
CA THR A 31 -4.07 1.77 0.50
C THR A 31 -4.42 0.78 1.62
N ARG A 32 -5.70 0.42 1.78
CA ARG A 32 -6.12 -0.59 2.77
C ARG A 32 -5.59 -1.98 2.42
N LEU A 33 -5.63 -2.36 1.15
CA LEU A 33 -5.10 -3.64 0.66
C LEU A 33 -3.61 -3.76 0.97
N PHE A 34 -2.80 -2.78 0.56
CA PHE A 34 -1.36 -2.82 0.78
C PHE A 34 -0.97 -2.74 2.26
N LYS A 35 -1.73 -2.00 3.10
CA LYS A 35 -1.56 -2.05 4.55
C LYS A 35 -1.75 -3.47 5.10
N GLY A 36 -2.80 -4.17 4.66
CA GLY A 36 -3.06 -5.56 5.06
C GLY A 36 -1.94 -6.51 4.62
N VAL A 37 -1.50 -6.38 3.37
CA VAL A 37 -0.39 -7.17 2.80
C VAL A 37 0.91 -6.94 3.57
N ALA A 38 1.25 -5.69 3.88
CA ALA A 38 2.45 -5.36 4.66
C ALA A 38 2.43 -5.99 6.07
N GLN A 39 1.27 -5.99 6.73
CA GLN A 39 1.11 -6.67 8.03
C GLN A 39 1.25 -8.19 7.92
N MET A 40 0.68 -8.81 6.88
CA MET A 40 0.85 -10.25 6.65
C MET A 40 2.31 -10.62 6.44
N TYR A 41 3.03 -9.89 5.59
CA TYR A 41 4.46 -10.12 5.38
C TYR A 41 5.26 -9.97 6.67
N ARG A 42 4.96 -8.96 7.50
CA ARG A 42 5.60 -8.79 8.80
C ARG A 42 5.37 -10.01 9.72
N VAL A 43 4.15 -10.54 9.76
CA VAL A 43 3.82 -11.73 10.56
C VAL A 43 4.54 -12.97 10.03
N GLU A 44 4.50 -13.21 8.72
CA GLU A 44 5.17 -14.36 8.10
C GLU A 44 6.70 -14.31 8.29
N LEU A 45 7.32 -13.15 8.13
CA LEU A 45 8.75 -12.99 8.38
C LEU A 45 9.13 -13.24 9.85
N ASN A 46 8.25 -12.90 10.80
CA ASN A 46 8.45 -13.22 12.20
C ASN A 46 8.31 -14.73 12.49
N LYS A 47 7.47 -15.45 11.74
CA LYS A 47 7.32 -16.91 11.88
C LYS A 47 8.53 -17.68 11.34
N LEU A 48 9.25 -17.12 10.38
CA LEU A 48 10.43 -17.74 9.76
C LEU A 48 11.74 -17.49 10.52
N ARG A 49 11.69 -16.79 11.67
CA ARG A 49 12.83 -16.56 12.56
C ARG A 49 12.90 -17.60 13.66
#